data_AF-A0A821G709-F1
#
_entry.id   AF-A0A821G709-F1
#
_cell.length_a   1.000
_cell.length_b   1.000
_cell.length_c   1.000
_cell.angle_alpha   90.00
_cell.angle_beta   90.00
_cell.angle_gamma   90.00
#
_symmetry.space_group_name_H-M   'P 1'
#
loop_
_entity.id
_entity.type
_entity.pdbx_description
1 polymer ?
#
loop_
_entity_poly.entity_id
_entity_poly.type
_entity_poly.pdbx_seq_one_letter_code
_entity_poly.pdbx_strand_id
1 'polypeptide(L)'
;KIVQRQTDELIENYLLIKDKILQHINLLEKIQQQTHQYQLAKQIAENSIEKAKELVTLEENTILPLDNQQIEFLLKKYKDIADQFKLMSSTIDEYKTIGLTLINTAQRYINTEPIQNEIASIDKSWSEYVEYILDTSDYIKLY
;
A
#
# COMPACT_ATOMS: atom_id res chain seq x y z
N LYS A 1 -22.53 -22.57 -52.80
CA LYS A 1 -22.29 -21.14 -52.43
C LYS A 1 -22.89 -20.78 -51.07
N ILE A 2 -24.14 -21.16 -50.75
CA ILE A 2 -24.75 -20.87 -49.42
C ILE A 2 -24.05 -21.64 -48.29
N VAL A 3 -23.83 -22.96 -48.45
CA VAL A 3 -23.17 -23.79 -47.44
C VAL A 3 -21.73 -23.33 -47.14
N GLN A 4 -20.94 -22.99 -48.17
CA GLN A 4 -19.58 -22.48 -48.01
C GLN A 4 -19.56 -21.20 -47.16
N ARG A 5 -20.45 -20.25 -47.46
CA ARG A 5 -20.56 -18.99 -46.71
C ARG A 5 -20.94 -19.21 -45.25
N GLN A 6 -21.87 -20.13 -44.97
CA GLN A 6 -22.24 -20.48 -43.59
C GLN A 6 -21.07 -21.13 -42.83
N THR A 7 -20.26 -21.94 -43.50
CA THR A 7 -19.04 -22.51 -42.91
C THR A 7 -17.99 -21.42 -42.63
N ASP A 8 -17.78 -20.49 -43.56
CA ASP A 8 -16.84 -19.38 -43.38
C ASP A 8 -17.26 -18.47 -42.21
N GLU A 9 -18.55 -18.12 -42.12
CA GLU A 9 -19.13 -17.34 -41.01
C GLU A 9 -18.99 -18.08 -39.66
N LEU A 10 -19.10 -19.41 -39.64
CA LEU A 10 -18.87 -20.21 -38.42
C LEU A 10 -17.40 -20.19 -37.99
N ILE A 11 -16.47 -20.30 -38.94
CA ILE A 11 -15.03 -20.25 -38.68
C ILE A 11 -14.63 -18.88 -38.14
N GLU A 12 -15.11 -17.79 -38.75
CA GLU A 12 -14.85 -16.42 -38.29
C GLU A 12 -15.37 -16.20 -36.86
N ASN A 13 -16.58 -16.66 -36.56
CA ASN A 13 -17.15 -16.57 -35.21
C ASN A 13 -16.34 -17.39 -34.20
N TYR A 14 -15.91 -18.60 -34.57
CA TYR A 14 -15.06 -19.41 -33.72
C TYR A 14 -13.72 -18.72 -33.40
N LEU A 15 -13.06 -18.15 -34.41
CA LEU A 15 -11.80 -17.42 -34.23
C LEU A 15 -12.00 -16.20 -33.31
N LEU A 16 -13.08 -15.45 -33.51
CA LEU A 16 -13.41 -14.30 -32.65
C LEU A 16 -13.64 -14.69 -31.19
N ILE A 17 -14.37 -15.79 -30.94
CA ILE A 17 -14.62 -16.29 -29.59
C ILE A 17 -13.31 -16.77 -28.96
N LYS A 18 -12.50 -17.52 -29.70
CA LYS A 18 -11.19 -17.98 -29.25
C LYS A 18 -10.28 -16.82 -28.84
N ASP A 19 -10.21 -15.77 -29.65
CA ASP A 19 -9.40 -14.59 -29.35
C ASP A 19 -9.89 -13.87 -28.09
N LYS A 20 -11.21 -13.75 -27.90
CA LYS A 20 -11.78 -13.20 -26.66
C LYS A 20 -11.42 -14.05 -25.44
N ILE A 21 -11.48 -15.38 -25.54
CA ILE A 21 -11.08 -16.27 -24.45
C ILE A 21 -9.61 -16.08 -24.11
N LEU A 22 -8.72 -16.02 -25.11
CA LEU A 22 -7.29 -15.79 -24.91
C LEU A 22 -7.02 -14.44 -24.24
N GLN A 23 -7.73 -13.38 -24.63
CA GLN A 23 -7.63 -12.07 -23.98
C GLN A 23 -8.02 -12.13 -22.50
N HIS A 24 -9.07 -12.88 -22.14
CA HIS A 24 -9.48 -13.05 -20.74
C HIS A 24 -8.48 -13.89 -19.95
N ILE A 25 -7.89 -14.94 -20.53
CA ILE A 25 -6.84 -15.73 -19.89
C ILE A 25 -5.63 -14.85 -19.55
N ASN A 26 -5.12 -14.09 -20.53
CA ASN A 26 -3.98 -13.19 -20.32
C ASN A 26 -4.26 -12.13 -19.24
N LEU A 27 -5.50 -11.64 -19.17
CA LEU A 27 -5.90 -10.71 -18.14
C LEU A 27 -5.94 -11.36 -16.75
N LEU A 28 -6.48 -12.58 -16.63
CA LEU A 28 -6.52 -13.31 -15.36
C LEU A 28 -5.10 -13.62 -14.86
N GLU A 29 -4.19 -14.00 -15.75
CA GLU A 29 -2.77 -14.19 -15.42
C GLU A 29 -2.14 -12.89 -14.90
N LYS A 30 -2.45 -11.75 -15.54
CA LYS A 30 -1.99 -10.43 -15.08
C LYS A 30 -2.54 -10.09 -13.68
N ILE A 31 -3.83 -10.32 -13.44
CA ILE A 31 -4.45 -10.08 -12.13
C ILE A 31 -3.79 -10.98 -11.06
N GLN A 32 -3.53 -12.25 -11.39
CA GLN A 32 -2.87 -13.18 -10.48
C GLN A 32 -1.45 -12.71 -10.11
N GLN A 33 -0.65 -12.28 -11.10
CA GLN A 33 0.69 -11.75 -10.86
C GLN A 33 0.66 -10.48 -9.98
N GLN A 34 -0.24 -9.54 -10.27
CA GLN A 34 -0.38 -8.32 -9.49
C GLN A 34 -0.91 -8.60 -8.07
N THR A 35 -1.77 -9.60 -7.91
CA THR A 35 -2.23 -10.05 -6.58
C THR A 35 -1.06 -10.57 -5.76
N HIS A 36 -0.16 -11.36 -6.37
CA HIS A 36 1.03 -11.84 -5.67
C HIS A 36 1.95 -10.69 -5.23
N GLN A 37 2.21 -9.72 -6.12
CA GLN A 37 3.00 -8.53 -5.79
C GLN A 37 2.36 -7.70 -4.67
N TYR A 38 1.03 -7.55 -4.70
CA TYR A 38 0.28 -6.86 -3.65
C TYR A 38 0.44 -7.53 -2.29
N GLN A 39 0.32 -8.86 -2.21
CA GLN A 39 0.48 -9.58 -0.93
C GLN A 39 1.88 -9.43 -0.34
N LEU A 40 2.92 -9.45 -1.19
CA LEU A 40 4.29 -9.19 -0.75
C LEU A 40 4.45 -7.77 -0.23
N ALA A 41 4.00 -6.77 -1.00
CA ALA A 41 4.09 -5.36 -0.60
C ALA A 41 3.30 -5.08 0.69
N LYS A 42 2.12 -5.70 0.84
CA LYS A 42 1.30 -5.63 2.04
C LYS A 42 2.07 -6.09 3.27
N GLN A 43 2.69 -7.26 3.22
CA GLN A 43 3.43 -7.80 4.36
C GLN A 43 4.56 -6.85 4.80
N ILE A 44 5.26 -6.22 3.86
CA ILE A 44 6.33 -5.26 4.15
C ILE A 44 5.76 -3.97 4.75
N ALA A 45 4.62 -3.49 4.24
CA ALA A 45 3.92 -2.33 4.80
C ALA A 45 3.42 -2.59 6.23
N GLU A 46 2.81 -3.75 6.49
CA GLU A 46 2.35 -4.15 7.83
C GLU A 46 3.51 -4.20 8.84
N ASN A 47 4.66 -4.76 8.45
CA ASN A 47 5.86 -4.74 9.29
C ASN A 47 6.37 -3.31 9.57
N SER A 48 6.26 -2.41 8.59
CA SER A 48 6.65 -1.00 8.75
C SER A 48 5.69 -0.27 9.71
N ILE A 49 4.40 -0.60 9.67
CA ILE A 49 3.38 -0.08 10.57
C ILE A 49 3.59 -0.56 12.01
N GLU A 50 3.87 -1.85 12.22
CA GLU A 50 4.19 -2.36 13.57
C GLU A 50 5.46 -1.72 14.12
N LYS A 51 6.51 -1.57 13.30
CA LYS A 51 7.72 -0.86 13.72
C LYS A 51 7.45 0.61 14.06
N ALA A 52 6.64 1.30 13.27
CA ALA A 52 6.22 2.68 13.54
C ALA A 52 5.48 2.80 14.88
N LYS A 53 4.56 1.87 15.14
CA LYS A 53 3.81 1.78 16.40
C LYS A 53 4.74 1.55 17.60
N GLU A 54 5.73 0.67 17.49
CA GLU A 54 6.71 0.43 18.55
C GLU A 54 7.49 1.71 18.88
N LEU A 55 7.93 2.46 17.86
CA LEU A 55 8.67 3.71 18.03
C LEU A 55 7.82 4.80 18.72
N VAL A 56 6.53 4.86 18.43
CA VAL A 56 5.58 5.81 19.04
C VAL A 56 5.19 5.40 20.47
N THR A 57 4.95 4.11 20.73
CA THR A 57 4.44 3.62 22.04
C THR A 57 5.48 3.73 23.16
N LEU A 58 6.78 3.66 22.84
CA LEU A 58 7.85 3.81 23.82
C LEU A 58 7.89 5.20 24.50
N GLU A 59 7.08 6.16 24.04
CA GLU A 59 7.17 7.57 24.38
C GLU A 59 6.05 8.11 25.29
N GLU A 60 4.93 7.39 25.46
CA GLU A 60 3.81 7.81 26.33
C GLU A 60 4.20 7.95 27.82
N ASN A 61 5.40 7.52 28.22
CA ASN A 61 5.85 7.47 29.62
C ASN A 61 6.78 8.63 30.05
N THR A 62 7.01 9.64 29.21
CA THR A 62 7.95 10.73 29.53
C THR A 62 7.20 11.96 30.03
N ILE A 63 6.97 12.08 31.36
CA ILE A 63 6.35 13.25 31.99
C ILE A 63 7.43 14.17 32.59
N LEU A 64 7.40 15.44 32.15
CA LEU A 64 8.14 16.65 32.56
C LEU A 64 8.11 16.96 34.08
N PRO A 65 8.99 17.87 34.60
CA PRO A 65 9.87 18.79 33.87
C PRO A 65 11.20 18.17 33.42
N LEU A 66 11.62 18.57 32.22
CA LEU A 66 12.81 18.13 31.53
C LEU A 66 13.88 19.22 31.70
N ASP A 67 15.09 18.84 32.06
CA ASP A 67 16.24 19.74 32.00
C ASP A 67 16.78 19.87 30.55
N ASN A 68 17.67 20.83 30.32
CA ASN A 68 18.22 21.09 28.98
C ASN A 68 18.93 19.86 28.37
N GLN A 69 19.53 18.98 29.18
CA GLN A 69 20.18 17.77 28.66
C GLN A 69 19.14 16.74 28.21
N GLN A 70 18.02 16.63 28.93
CA GLN A 70 16.89 15.78 28.57
C GLN A 70 16.20 16.29 27.30
N ILE A 71 16.06 17.60 27.12
CA ILE A 71 15.54 18.21 25.89
C ILE A 71 16.44 17.89 24.69
N GLU A 72 17.76 18.11 24.80
CA GLU A 72 18.71 17.78 23.73
C GLU A 72 18.68 16.28 23.37
N PHE A 73 18.60 15.41 24.39
CA PHE A 73 18.48 13.96 24.20
C PHE A 73 17.20 13.60 23.44
N LEU A 74 16.05 14.15 23.83
CA LEU A 74 14.77 13.90 23.18
C LEU A 74 14.75 14.43 21.74
N LEU A 75 15.25 15.64 21.48
CA LEU A 75 15.35 16.18 20.12
C LEU A 75 16.17 15.28 19.20
N LYS A 76 17.31 14.77 19.70
CA LYS A 76 18.13 13.82 18.93
C LYS A 76 17.37 12.51 18.68
N LYS A 77 16.70 11.97 19.70
CA LYS A 77 15.92 10.74 19.58
C LYS A 77 14.78 10.87 18.56
N TYR A 78 13.98 11.92 18.63
CA TYR A 78 12.87 12.15 17.70
C TYR A 78 13.35 12.43 16.27
N LYS A 79 14.54 13.05 16.11
CA LYS A 79 15.18 13.15 14.81
C LYS A 79 15.53 11.76 14.24
N ASP A 80 16.13 10.88 15.05
CA ASP A 80 16.46 9.52 14.62
C ASP A 80 15.20 8.70 14.28
N ILE A 81 14.10 8.91 15.01
CA ILE A 81 12.79 8.33 14.71
C ILE A 81 12.25 8.87 13.38
N ALA A 82 12.26 10.18 13.18
CA ALA A 82 11.80 10.81 11.93
C ALA A 82 12.59 10.32 10.71
N ASP A 83 13.91 10.13 10.85
CA ASP A 83 14.75 9.56 9.78
C ASP A 83 14.36 8.10 9.46
N GLN A 84 14.00 7.29 10.46
CA GLN A 84 13.47 5.95 10.23
C GLN A 84 12.10 5.97 9.54
N PHE A 85 11.22 6.89 9.91
CA PHE A 85 9.92 7.06 9.25
C PHE A 85 10.08 7.46 7.79
N LYS A 86 11.04 8.33 7.49
CA LYS A 86 11.36 8.71 6.11
C LYS A 86 11.81 7.52 5.26
N LEU A 87 12.58 6.58 5.83
CA LEU A 87 12.97 5.35 5.16
C LEU A 87 11.79 4.40 4.91
N MET A 88 10.86 4.32 5.88
CA MET A 88 9.67 3.47 5.78
C MET A 88 8.59 4.07 4.86
N SER A 89 8.55 5.40 4.68
CA SER A 89 7.55 6.07 3.83
C SER A 89 7.55 5.54 2.39
N SER A 90 8.72 5.26 1.81
CA SER A 90 8.80 4.71 0.45
C SER A 90 8.14 3.33 0.33
N THR A 91 8.18 2.54 1.41
CA THR A 91 7.53 1.22 1.46
C THR A 91 6.01 1.36 1.46
N ILE A 92 5.48 2.32 2.23
CA ILE A 92 4.04 2.60 2.27
C ILE A 92 3.56 3.14 0.90
N ASP A 93 4.33 4.04 0.28
CA ASP A 93 4.00 4.58 -1.05
C ASP A 93 4.03 3.50 -2.15
N GLU A 94 5.01 2.59 -2.11
CA GLU A 94 5.10 1.46 -3.03
C GLU A 94 3.91 0.52 -2.86
N TYR A 95 3.57 0.16 -1.61
CA TYR A 95 2.40 -0.65 -1.29
C TYR A 95 1.10 -0.04 -1.85
N LYS A 96 0.88 1.27 -1.63
CA LYS A 96 -0.28 1.99 -2.19
C LYS A 96 -0.31 1.93 -3.71
N THR A 97 0.83 2.16 -4.35
CA THR A 97 0.95 2.17 -5.81
C THR A 97 0.62 0.80 -6.41
N ILE A 98 1.16 -0.27 -5.82
CA ILE A 98 0.88 -1.66 -6.26
C ILE A 98 -0.61 -1.99 -6.05
N GLY A 99 -1.16 -1.64 -4.88
CA GLY A 99 -2.58 -1.86 -4.58
C GLY A 99 -3.53 -1.14 -5.54
N LEU A 100 -3.29 0.14 -5.83
CA LEU A 100 -4.07 0.92 -6.80
C LEU A 100 -3.95 0.35 -8.22
N THR A 101 -2.77 -0.15 -8.59
CA THR A 101 -2.55 -0.80 -9.89
C THR A 101 -3.35 -2.10 -10.03
N LEU A 102 -3.39 -2.91 -8.97
CA LEU A 102 -4.22 -4.12 -8.92
C LEU A 102 -5.70 -3.77 -9.00
N ILE A 103 -6.18 -2.79 -8.23
CA ILE A 103 -7.57 -2.31 -8.27
C ILE A 103 -7.94 -1.90 -9.70
N ASN A 104 -7.12 -1.06 -10.34
CA ASN A 104 -7.39 -0.58 -11.68
C ASN A 104 -7.51 -1.71 -12.71
N THR A 105 -6.69 -2.75 -12.59
CA THR A 105 -6.72 -3.91 -13.48
C THR A 105 -7.92 -4.82 -13.19
N ALA A 106 -8.27 -4.99 -11.92
CA ALA A 106 -9.15 -6.07 -11.46
C ALA A 106 -10.60 -5.63 -11.15
N GLN A 107 -10.87 -4.34 -10.94
CA GLN A 107 -12.18 -3.80 -10.50
C GLN A 107 -13.39 -4.19 -11.36
N ARG A 108 -13.17 -4.54 -12.64
CA ARG A 108 -14.25 -4.98 -13.54
C ARG A 108 -14.56 -6.48 -13.43
N TYR A 109 -13.73 -7.24 -12.73
CA TYR A 109 -13.71 -8.69 -12.75
C TYR A 109 -13.82 -9.32 -11.36
N ILE A 110 -13.31 -8.65 -10.33
CA ILE A 110 -13.35 -9.10 -8.93
C ILE A 110 -13.76 -7.95 -8.01
N ASN A 111 -14.26 -8.30 -6.82
CA ASN A 111 -14.51 -7.30 -5.78
C ASN A 111 -13.18 -6.77 -5.22
N THR A 112 -12.92 -5.47 -5.42
CA THR A 112 -11.71 -4.79 -4.97
C THR A 112 -11.91 -3.95 -3.71
N GLU A 113 -13.13 -3.87 -3.17
CA GLU A 113 -13.45 -3.12 -1.95
C GLU A 113 -12.59 -3.53 -0.74
N PRO A 114 -12.28 -4.82 -0.49
CA PRO A 114 -11.39 -5.20 0.61
C PRO A 114 -9.99 -4.60 0.49
N ILE A 115 -9.45 -4.56 -0.73
CA ILE A 115 -8.12 -3.99 -1.02
C ILE A 115 -8.14 -2.47 -0.81
N GLN A 116 -9.20 -1.80 -1.25
CA GLN A 116 -9.37 -0.36 -1.05
C GLN A 116 -9.43 0.01 0.44
N ASN A 117 -10.21 -0.74 1.22
CA ASN A 117 -10.35 -0.51 2.66
C ASN A 117 -9.03 -0.75 3.39
N GLU A 118 -8.28 -1.77 3.00
CA GLU A 118 -6.99 -2.09 3.60
C GLU A 118 -5.93 -1.01 3.32
N ILE A 119 -5.84 -0.54 2.07
CA ILE A 119 -4.98 0.58 1.69
C ILE A 119 -5.33 1.82 2.50
N ALA A 120 -6.62 2.16 2.61
CA ALA A 120 -7.07 3.32 3.37
C ALA A 120 -6.76 3.19 4.87
N SER A 121 -6.88 1.97 5.43
CA SER A 121 -6.55 1.71 6.83
C SER A 121 -5.06 1.91 7.11
N ILE A 122 -4.18 1.34 6.28
CA ILE A 122 -2.72 1.50 6.44
C ILE A 122 -2.30 2.96 6.26
N ASP A 123 -2.85 3.65 5.25
CA ASP A 123 -2.54 5.06 4.98
C ASP A 123 -2.95 5.98 6.14
N LYS A 124 -4.10 5.69 6.75
CA LYS A 124 -4.58 6.40 7.93
C LYS A 124 -3.65 6.18 9.12
N SER A 125 -3.36 4.93 9.48
CA SER A 125 -2.47 4.62 10.62
C SER A 125 -1.07 5.19 10.43
N TRP A 126 -0.53 5.14 9.20
CA TRP A 126 0.75 5.76 8.89
C TRP A 126 0.75 7.26 9.14
N SER A 127 -0.31 7.95 8.67
CA SER A 127 -0.47 9.39 8.83
C SER A 127 -0.59 9.80 10.30
N GLU A 128 -1.33 9.04 11.11
CA GLU A 128 -1.45 9.26 12.56
C GLU A 128 -0.09 9.17 13.27
N TYR A 129 0.77 8.21 12.91
CA TYR A 129 2.11 8.10 13.50
C TYR A 129 3.05 9.22 13.05
N VAL A 130 2.97 9.63 11.77
CA VAL A 130 3.76 10.75 11.26
C VAL A 130 3.36 12.04 11.98
N GLU A 131 2.06 12.31 12.12
CA GLU A 131 1.55 13.48 12.84
C GLU A 131 2.02 13.49 14.30
N TYR A 132 1.90 12.35 15.01
CA TYR A 132 2.41 12.21 16.38
C TYR A 132 3.89 12.60 16.52
N ILE A 133 4.75 12.14 15.60
CA ILE A 133 6.19 12.42 15.67
C ILE A 133 6.49 13.89 15.41
N LEU A 134 5.78 14.50 14.46
CA LEU A 134 5.93 15.92 14.15
C LEU A 134 5.46 16.80 15.32
N ASP A 135 4.28 16.52 15.85
CA ASP A 135 3.70 17.23 16.99
C ASP A 135 4.58 17.10 18.23
N THR A 136 5.11 15.91 18.50
CA THR A 136 6.00 15.71 19.65
C THR A 136 7.34 16.41 19.46
N SER A 137 7.90 16.38 18.24
CA SER A 137 9.13 17.11 17.91
C SER A 137 8.95 18.62 18.09
N ASP A 138 7.80 19.16 17.72
CA ASP A 138 7.50 20.58 17.87
C ASP A 138 7.19 20.96 19.33
N TYR A 139 6.51 20.08 20.08
CA TYR A 139 6.30 20.24 21.52
C TYR A 139 7.63 20.32 22.29
N ILE A 140 8.58 19.43 22.00
CA ILE A 140 9.90 19.44 22.66
C ILE A 140 10.65 20.75 22.38
N LYS A 141 10.52 21.36 21.19
CA LYS A 141 11.20 22.63 20.85
C LYS A 141 10.62 23.86 21.56
N LEU A 142 9.41 23.77 22.09
CA LEU A 142 8.77 24.88 22.82
C LEU A 142 9.30 25.03 24.25
N TYR A 143 9.96 24.00 24.78
CA TYR A 143 10.58 23.96 26.10
C TYR A 143 12.11 23.94 25.98
#